data_AF-A0A162JKY3-F1
#
_entry.id   AF-A0A162JKY3-F1
#
_cell.length_a   1.000
_cell.length_b   1.000
_cell.length_c   1.000
_cell.angle_alpha   90.00
_cell.angle_beta   90.00
_cell.angle_gamma   90.00
#
_symmetry.space_group_name_H-M   'P 1'
#
loop_
_entity.id
_entity.type
_entity.pdbx_description
1 polymer ?
#
loop_
_entity_poly.entity_id
_entity_poly.type
_entity_poly.pdbx_seq_one_letter_code
_entity_poly.pdbx_strand_id
1 'polypeptide(L)'
;MALLGQLAGLGFISPIFYAISLREQRASWHASDLSVAPEVLYTIPISIFLGMAVPSALAALPAPSILSINQKVNLVRVWETFPLLVYLIHLALTPLARRILKQSGQRDNHRRQRLQFVYAVGLLWSAVPYWYFLAMVFSASAFPFAFAPEIARAWNFRHMLGLTNPFLLGSPLPPIPTGEFWFIQWDYWLIGVSCLVWALSLRLETPKLDALYLKGAIVVEALTYAITLGPAGAAIVLIWQRDMLLIKDDDRRKQA
;
A
#
# COMPACT_ATOMS: atom_id res chain seq x y z
N MET A 1 0.71 -23.44 8.50
CA MET A 1 -0.66 -22.91 8.64
C MET A 1 -0.73 -21.39 8.45
N ALA A 2 0.11 -20.57 9.09
CA ALA A 2 0.20 -19.12 8.79
C ALA A 2 0.58 -18.83 7.32
N LEU A 3 1.54 -19.60 6.79
CA LEU A 3 1.95 -19.55 5.38
C LEU A 3 0.81 -19.78 4.38
N LEU A 4 -0.26 -20.54 4.70
CA LEU A 4 -1.39 -20.76 3.78
C LEU A 4 -2.28 -19.51 3.64
N GLY A 5 -2.42 -18.72 4.71
CA GLY A 5 -3.10 -17.43 4.67
C GLY A 5 -2.32 -16.37 3.90
N GLN A 6 -0.99 -16.44 3.92
CA GLN A 6 -0.11 -15.65 3.04
C GLN A 6 -0.05 -16.18 1.61
N LEU A 7 -0.11 -17.51 1.39
CA LEU A 7 -0.08 -18.12 0.05
C LEU A 7 -1.33 -17.79 -0.78
N ALA A 8 -2.48 -17.59 -0.13
CA ALA A 8 -3.66 -16.93 -0.70
C ALA A 8 -3.71 -15.44 -0.32
N GLY A 9 -2.56 -14.83 -0.08
CA GLY A 9 -2.42 -13.50 0.52
C GLY A 9 -2.71 -12.37 -0.46
N LEU A 10 -2.26 -11.17 -0.08
CA LEU A 10 -2.49 -9.95 -0.84
C LEU A 10 -1.96 -10.03 -2.28
N GLY A 11 -0.85 -10.73 -2.51
CA GLY A 11 -0.28 -10.92 -3.84
C GLY A 11 -1.23 -11.56 -4.87
N PHE A 12 -2.24 -12.32 -4.45
CA PHE A 12 -3.27 -12.88 -5.35
C PHE A 12 -4.65 -12.21 -5.17
N ILE A 13 -5.07 -11.99 -3.92
CA ILE A 13 -6.38 -11.40 -3.63
C ILE A 13 -6.46 -9.97 -4.13
N SER A 14 -5.42 -9.15 -3.93
CA SER A 14 -5.43 -7.75 -4.36
C SER A 14 -5.54 -7.61 -5.89
N PRO A 15 -4.76 -8.31 -6.73
CA PRO A 15 -4.96 -8.28 -8.18
C PRO A 15 -6.37 -8.69 -8.61
N ILE A 16 -6.93 -9.75 -8.02
CA ILE A 16 -8.30 -10.20 -8.33
C ILE A 16 -9.32 -9.12 -7.96
N PHE A 17 -9.20 -8.56 -6.76
CA PHE A 17 -10.05 -7.47 -6.30
C PHE A 17 -9.95 -6.25 -7.22
N TYR A 18 -8.73 -5.85 -7.60
CA TYR A 18 -8.51 -4.74 -8.51
C TYR A 18 -9.12 -5.00 -9.89
N ALA A 19 -8.96 -6.20 -10.45
CA ALA A 19 -9.57 -6.57 -11.72
C ALA A 19 -11.10 -6.54 -11.66
N ILE A 20 -11.71 -7.04 -10.58
CA ILE A 20 -13.15 -6.96 -10.36
C ILE A 20 -13.59 -5.49 -10.27
N SER A 21 -12.86 -4.66 -9.52
CA SER A 21 -13.19 -3.24 -9.36
C SER A 21 -13.15 -2.45 -10.67
N LEU A 22 -12.24 -2.80 -11.58
CA LEU A 22 -12.18 -2.22 -12.93
C LEU A 22 -13.34 -2.72 -13.80
N ARG A 23 -13.77 -3.97 -13.63
CA ARG A 23 -14.91 -4.52 -14.39
C ARG A 23 -16.24 -3.89 -13.96
N GLU A 24 -16.41 -3.63 -12.68
CA GLU A 24 -17.60 -2.98 -12.12
C GLU A 24 -17.63 -1.46 -12.38
N GLN A 25 -16.59 -0.93 -13.02
CA GLN A 25 -16.47 0.48 -13.29
C GLN A 25 -17.61 1.00 -14.18
N ARG A 26 -18.26 2.07 -13.71
CA ARG A 26 -19.21 2.84 -14.50
C ARG A 26 -18.45 3.71 -15.51
N ALA A 27 -19.00 3.84 -16.71
CA ALA A 27 -18.38 4.59 -17.81
C ALA A 27 -18.15 6.11 -17.53
N SER A 28 -18.62 6.64 -16.41
CA SER A 28 -18.42 8.05 -16.04
C SER A 28 -18.31 8.23 -14.51
N TRP A 29 -17.07 8.42 -14.03
CA TRP A 29 -16.82 8.83 -12.64
C TRP A 29 -17.21 10.30 -12.44
N HIS A 30 -18.01 10.57 -11.42
CA HIS A 30 -18.37 11.90 -10.95
C HIS A 30 -17.86 12.14 -9.53
N ALA A 31 -17.73 13.40 -9.09
CA ALA A 31 -17.32 13.70 -7.71
C ALA A 31 -18.31 13.18 -6.65
N SER A 32 -19.57 12.96 -7.04
CA SER A 32 -20.56 12.27 -6.21
C SER A 32 -20.19 10.81 -5.94
N ASP A 33 -19.49 10.13 -6.85
CA ASP A 33 -19.05 8.74 -6.67
C ASP A 33 -17.88 8.64 -5.68
N LEU A 34 -17.22 9.77 -5.38
CA LEU A 34 -16.20 9.89 -4.34
C LEU A 34 -16.80 10.14 -2.94
N SER A 35 -18.12 9.97 -2.75
CA SER A 35 -18.81 10.22 -1.48
C SER A 35 -18.41 9.24 -0.38
N VAL A 36 -17.26 9.49 0.24
CA VAL A 36 -16.86 8.86 1.50
C VAL A 36 -17.40 9.69 2.66
N ALA A 37 -18.09 9.04 3.60
CA ALA A 37 -18.62 9.69 4.78
C ALA A 37 -17.48 10.34 5.60
N PRO A 38 -17.64 11.56 6.12
CA PRO A 38 -16.59 12.26 6.86
C PRO A 38 -16.02 11.45 8.02
N GLU A 39 -16.87 10.75 8.79
CA GLU A 39 -16.43 9.91 9.90
C GLU A 39 -15.47 8.79 9.47
N VAL A 40 -15.66 8.25 8.26
CA VAL A 40 -14.80 7.19 7.70
C VAL A 40 -13.42 7.75 7.36
N LEU A 41 -13.35 8.96 6.79
CA LEU A 41 -12.08 9.62 6.50
C LEU A 41 -11.26 9.90 7.77
N TYR A 42 -11.92 10.22 8.89
CA TYR A 42 -11.23 10.42 10.17
C TYR A 42 -10.65 9.13 10.77
N THR A 43 -11.39 8.04 10.63
CA THR A 43 -11.02 6.79 11.29
C THR A 43 -10.01 5.99 10.49
N ILE A 44 -9.98 6.09 9.16
CA ILE A 44 -9.05 5.32 8.29
C ILE A 44 -7.59 5.38 8.80
N PRO A 45 -6.94 6.55 8.95
CA PRO A 45 -5.53 6.59 9.37
C PRO A 45 -5.30 5.96 10.75
N ILE A 46 -6.23 6.19 11.69
CA ILE A 46 -6.14 5.67 13.06
C ILE A 46 -6.34 4.16 13.08
N SER A 47 -7.31 3.65 12.32
CA SER A 47 -7.59 2.22 12.18
C SER A 47 -6.41 1.48 11.56
N ILE A 48 -5.81 2.02 10.51
CA ILE A 48 -4.61 1.45 9.90
C ILE A 48 -3.46 1.47 10.92
N PHE A 49 -3.29 2.55 11.69
CA PHE A 49 -2.22 2.62 12.68
C PHE A 49 -2.35 1.62 13.81
N LEU A 50 -3.50 1.56 14.44
CA LEU A 50 -3.74 0.62 15.54
C LEU A 50 -3.83 -0.83 15.05
N GLY A 51 -4.39 -1.06 13.87
CA GLY A 51 -4.62 -2.41 13.34
C GLY A 51 -3.44 -3.02 12.60
N MET A 52 -2.50 -2.21 12.08
CA MET A 52 -1.36 -2.68 11.30
C MET A 52 -0.01 -2.27 11.89
N ALA A 53 0.22 -0.98 12.15
CA ALA A 53 1.55 -0.52 12.60
C ALA A 53 1.89 -1.01 14.01
N VAL A 54 0.93 -0.99 14.94
CA VAL A 54 1.15 -1.49 16.30
C VAL A 54 1.47 -3.00 16.31
N PRO A 55 0.67 -3.89 15.67
CA PRO A 55 1.04 -5.30 15.56
C PRO A 55 2.38 -5.52 14.86
N SER A 56 2.70 -4.74 13.82
CA SER A 56 3.98 -4.85 13.11
C SER A 56 5.17 -4.52 14.00
N ALA A 57 5.07 -3.43 14.79
CA ALA A 57 6.12 -3.02 15.72
C ALA A 57 6.34 -4.09 16.81
N LEU A 58 5.26 -4.65 17.37
CA LEU A 58 5.35 -5.74 18.35
C LEU A 58 5.96 -7.00 17.74
N ALA A 59 5.51 -7.38 16.54
CA ALA A 59 6.04 -8.53 15.82
C ALA A 59 7.49 -8.33 15.37
N ALA A 60 7.99 -7.10 15.25
CA ALA A 60 9.38 -6.80 14.89
C ALA A 60 10.37 -6.93 16.07
N LEU A 61 9.90 -6.92 17.32
CA LEU A 61 10.77 -7.00 18.50
C LEU A 61 11.67 -8.25 18.48
N PRO A 62 12.97 -8.15 18.82
CA PRO A 62 13.90 -9.25 18.74
C PRO A 62 13.65 -10.32 19.82
N ALA A 63 13.85 -11.58 19.42
CA ALA A 63 13.92 -12.73 20.30
C ALA A 63 15.30 -13.40 20.15
N PRO A 64 15.89 -13.97 21.21
CA PRO A 64 15.36 -14.09 22.56
C PRO A 64 15.62 -12.87 23.48
N SER A 65 16.24 -11.80 22.98
CA SER A 65 16.75 -10.71 23.82
C SER A 65 15.66 -9.87 24.51
N ILE A 66 14.53 -9.61 23.84
CA ILE A 66 13.39 -8.86 24.41
C ILE A 66 12.19 -9.78 24.64
N LEU A 67 11.90 -10.65 23.68
CA LEU A 67 10.80 -11.61 23.73
C LEU A 67 11.31 -13.03 23.82
N SER A 68 10.60 -13.90 24.54
CA SER A 68 10.77 -15.35 24.35
C SER A 68 10.35 -15.76 22.93
N ILE A 69 10.91 -16.86 22.42
CA ILE A 69 10.57 -17.40 21.10
C ILE A 69 9.06 -17.64 20.98
N ASN A 70 8.42 -18.19 22.02
CA ASN A 70 6.98 -18.43 22.04
C ASN A 70 6.16 -17.12 21.95
N GLN A 71 6.59 -16.06 22.63
CA GLN A 71 5.94 -14.75 22.53
C GLN A 71 6.07 -14.16 21.13
N LYS A 72 7.26 -14.26 20.51
CA LYS A 72 7.50 -13.81 19.12
C LYS A 72 6.55 -14.52 18.15
N VAL A 73 6.45 -15.84 18.23
CA VAL A 73 5.54 -16.62 17.36
C VAL A 73 4.09 -16.19 17.55
N ASN A 74 3.64 -15.97 18.79
CA ASN A 74 2.27 -15.50 19.05
C ASN A 74 2.02 -14.09 18.51
N LEU A 75 2.98 -13.17 18.64
CA LEU A 75 2.86 -11.82 18.10
C LEU A 75 2.83 -11.81 16.57
N VAL A 76 3.63 -12.67 15.91
CA VAL A 76 3.55 -12.85 14.45
C VAL A 76 2.17 -13.38 14.04
N ARG A 77 1.58 -14.32 14.79
CA ARG A 77 0.21 -14.81 14.51
C ARG A 77 -0.85 -13.70 14.62
N VAL A 78 -0.70 -12.80 15.58
CA VAL A 78 -1.58 -11.62 15.70
C VAL A 78 -1.35 -10.64 14.56
N TRP A 79 -0.10 -10.47 14.14
CA TRP A 79 0.24 -9.62 12.99
C TRP A 79 -0.39 -10.13 11.69
N GLU A 80 -0.44 -11.44 11.44
CA GLU A 80 -1.09 -12.00 10.24
C GLU A 80 -2.59 -11.62 10.13
N THR A 81 -3.26 -11.34 11.26
CA THR A 81 -4.67 -10.95 11.27
C THR A 81 -4.88 -9.43 11.19
N PHE A 82 -3.83 -8.66 10.85
CA PHE A 82 -3.91 -7.20 10.75
C PHE A 82 -5.08 -6.67 9.90
N PRO A 83 -5.50 -7.28 8.75
CA PRO A 83 -6.61 -6.74 7.97
C PRO A 83 -7.92 -6.79 8.77
N LEU A 84 -8.12 -7.87 9.54
CA LEU A 84 -9.26 -8.02 10.44
C LEU A 84 -9.19 -7.03 11.60
N LEU A 85 -8.00 -6.83 12.18
CA LEU A 85 -7.81 -5.85 13.25
C LEU A 85 -8.12 -4.42 12.77
N VAL A 86 -7.61 -4.03 11.60
CA VAL A 86 -7.94 -2.74 10.97
C VAL A 86 -9.45 -2.60 10.79
N TYR A 87 -10.12 -3.62 10.26
CA TYR A 87 -11.57 -3.61 10.08
C TYR A 87 -12.33 -3.47 11.41
N LEU A 88 -12.01 -4.27 12.42
CA LEU A 88 -12.67 -4.24 13.72
C LEU A 88 -12.47 -2.89 14.43
N ILE A 89 -11.26 -2.34 14.37
CA ILE A 89 -10.96 -1.03 14.94
C ILE A 89 -11.73 0.06 14.17
N HIS A 90 -11.79 -0.02 12.85
CA HIS A 90 -12.58 0.89 12.02
C HIS A 90 -14.07 0.86 12.37
N LEU A 91 -14.62 -0.35 12.54
CA LEU A 91 -16.00 -0.57 12.96
C LEU A 91 -16.28 0.04 14.35
N ALA A 92 -15.33 -0.11 15.29
CA ALA A 92 -15.45 0.44 16.63
C ALA A 92 -15.32 1.98 16.68
N LEU A 93 -14.42 2.56 15.89
CA LEU A 93 -14.15 4.00 15.89
C LEU A 93 -15.21 4.82 15.13
N THR A 94 -15.82 4.26 14.09
CA THR A 94 -16.75 5.00 13.21
C THR A 94 -17.97 5.57 13.96
N PRO A 95 -18.67 4.84 14.85
CA PRO A 95 -19.75 5.39 15.66
C PRO A 95 -19.30 6.52 16.59
N LEU A 96 -18.09 6.41 17.15
CA LEU A 96 -17.52 7.43 18.03
C LEU A 96 -17.19 8.70 17.25
N ALA A 97 -16.52 8.56 16.11
CA ALA A 97 -16.21 9.67 15.21
C ALA A 97 -17.48 10.39 14.75
N ARG A 98 -18.54 9.64 14.41
CA ARG A 98 -19.85 10.21 14.05
C ARG A 98 -20.45 11.05 15.18
N ARG A 99 -20.36 10.61 16.43
CA ARG A 99 -20.86 11.39 17.59
C ARG A 99 -20.07 12.68 17.78
N ILE A 100 -18.74 12.60 17.73
CA ILE A 100 -17.84 13.77 17.89
C ILE A 100 -18.10 14.79 16.78
N LEU A 101 -18.21 14.33 15.52
CA LEU A 101 -18.45 15.21 14.38
C LEU A 101 -19.79 15.92 14.47
N LYS A 102 -20.85 15.21 14.85
CA LYS A 102 -22.18 15.80 15.08
C LYS A 102 -22.15 16.89 16.16
N GLN A 103 -21.41 16.67 17.25
CA GLN A 103 -21.27 17.64 18.35
C GLN A 103 -20.44 18.87 17.95
N SER A 104 -19.39 18.67 17.15
CA SER A 104 -18.49 19.75 16.72
C SER A 104 -19.10 20.71 15.69
N GLY A 105 -20.28 20.39 15.14
CA GLY A 105 -20.89 21.18 14.07
C GLY A 105 -20.04 21.27 12.79
N GLN A 106 -18.98 20.47 12.66
CA GLN A 106 -18.10 20.48 11.48
C GLN A 106 -18.86 19.93 10.27
N ARG A 107 -19.53 20.85 9.57
CA ARG A 107 -20.08 20.63 8.23
C ARG A 107 -18.97 20.26 7.24
N ASP A 108 -19.39 19.64 6.15
CA ASP A 108 -18.62 19.05 5.04
C ASP A 108 -17.60 19.99 4.35
N ASN A 109 -17.46 21.26 4.79
CA ASN A 109 -16.57 22.27 4.21
C ASN A 109 -15.09 21.87 4.16
N HIS A 110 -14.64 20.97 5.04
CA HIS A 110 -13.24 20.51 5.08
C HIS A 110 -13.00 19.16 4.39
N ARG A 111 -13.99 18.59 3.69
CA ARG A 111 -13.89 17.25 3.09
C ARG A 111 -12.69 17.11 2.15
N ARG A 112 -12.43 18.12 1.31
CA ARG A 112 -11.27 18.12 0.40
C ARG A 112 -9.94 18.07 1.14
N GLN A 113 -9.77 18.91 2.17
CA GLN A 113 -8.56 18.95 3.00
C GLN A 113 -8.34 17.62 3.74
N ARG A 114 -9.42 17.01 4.24
CA ARG A 114 -9.36 15.71 4.93
C ARG A 114 -8.97 14.58 3.97
N LEU A 115 -9.53 14.56 2.77
CA LEU A 115 -9.16 13.57 1.76
C LEU A 115 -7.67 13.70 1.38
N GLN A 116 -7.18 14.93 1.20
CA GLN A 116 -5.75 15.19 0.98
C GLN A 116 -4.90 14.71 2.16
N PHE A 117 -5.35 14.91 3.39
CA PHE A 117 -4.65 14.40 4.58
C PHE A 117 -4.57 12.86 4.59
N VAL A 118 -5.66 12.15 4.28
CA VAL A 118 -5.66 10.68 4.18
C VAL A 118 -4.66 10.22 3.11
N TYR A 119 -4.67 10.85 1.93
CA TYR A 119 -3.69 10.55 0.88
C TYR A 119 -2.25 10.83 1.31
N ALA A 120 -2.00 11.96 1.97
CA ALA A 120 -0.66 12.30 2.46
C ALA A 120 -0.15 11.29 3.50
N VAL A 121 -1.02 10.85 4.42
CA VAL A 121 -0.67 9.81 5.40
C VAL A 121 -0.37 8.48 4.70
N GLY A 122 -1.24 8.05 3.79
CA GLY A 122 -1.01 6.82 3.02
C GLY A 122 0.29 6.87 2.21
N LEU A 123 0.58 8.01 1.59
CA LEU A 123 1.81 8.21 0.83
C LEU A 123 3.04 8.17 1.73
N LEU A 124 3.01 8.82 2.90
CA LEU A 124 4.09 8.77 3.88
C LEU A 124 4.37 7.33 4.31
N TRP A 125 3.31 6.55 4.55
CA TRP A 125 3.39 5.16 4.99
C TRP A 125 3.90 4.20 3.92
N SER A 126 3.70 4.53 2.64
CA SER A 126 4.28 3.76 1.54
C SER A 126 5.71 4.18 1.23
N ALA A 127 5.98 5.49 1.18
CA ALA A 127 7.24 6.03 0.70
C ALA A 127 8.37 5.87 1.73
N VAL A 128 8.11 6.05 3.02
CA VAL A 128 9.15 5.96 4.05
C VAL A 128 9.77 4.56 4.12
N PRO A 129 9.01 3.45 4.20
CA PRO A 129 9.59 2.12 4.18
C PRO A 129 10.33 1.81 2.87
N TYR A 130 9.81 2.29 1.73
CA TYR A 130 10.45 2.13 0.42
C TYR A 130 11.83 2.80 0.37
N TRP A 131 11.91 4.06 0.81
CA TRP A 131 13.18 4.79 0.87
C TRP A 131 14.14 4.22 1.90
N TYR A 132 13.65 3.78 3.06
CA TYR A 132 14.47 3.07 4.03
C TYR A 132 15.08 1.81 3.43
N PHE A 133 14.26 0.98 2.78
CA PHE A 133 14.72 -0.21 2.09
C PHE A 133 15.76 0.11 1.01
N LEU A 134 15.46 1.05 0.11
CA LEU A 134 16.40 1.46 -0.94
C LEU A 134 17.71 2.00 -0.38
N ALA A 135 17.66 2.82 0.67
CA ALA A 135 18.85 3.37 1.30
C ALA A 135 19.73 2.27 1.89
N MET A 136 19.14 1.27 2.54
CA MET A 136 19.86 0.12 3.07
C MET A 136 20.47 -0.72 1.96
N VAL A 137 19.70 -1.04 0.91
CA VAL A 137 20.17 -1.85 -0.22
C VAL A 137 21.27 -1.15 -1.01
N PHE A 138 21.10 0.15 -1.25
CA PHE A 138 22.09 0.98 -1.91
C PHE A 138 23.37 1.05 -1.09
N SER A 139 23.28 1.32 0.21
CA SER A 139 24.45 1.42 1.09
C SER A 139 25.23 0.12 1.13
N ALA A 140 24.55 -1.03 1.28
CA ALA A 140 25.19 -2.35 1.28
C ALA A 140 25.83 -2.70 -0.07
N SER A 141 25.26 -2.21 -1.18
CA SER A 141 25.79 -2.48 -2.53
C SER A 141 26.95 -1.58 -2.92
N ALA A 142 26.87 -0.28 -2.59
CA ALA A 142 27.87 0.72 -2.96
C ALA A 142 29.06 0.73 -1.99
N PHE A 143 28.82 0.45 -0.71
CA PHE A 143 29.83 0.48 0.35
C PHE A 143 29.86 -0.85 1.12
N PRO A 144 30.11 -2.00 0.47
CA PRO A 144 30.04 -3.32 1.13
C PRO A 144 31.04 -3.46 2.28
N PHE A 145 32.16 -2.71 2.26
CA PHE A 145 33.17 -2.71 3.32
C PHE A 145 32.69 -2.07 4.63
N ALA A 146 31.61 -1.26 4.60
CA ALA A 146 31.02 -0.65 5.79
C ALA A 146 30.11 -1.62 6.57
N PHE A 147 29.84 -2.81 6.01
CA PHE A 147 28.96 -3.81 6.59
C PHE A 147 29.72 -5.10 6.85
N ALA A 148 29.22 -5.91 7.79
CA ALA A 148 29.69 -7.29 7.91
C ALA A 148 29.46 -8.03 6.58
N PRO A 149 30.37 -8.93 6.15
CA PRO A 149 30.28 -9.59 4.84
C PRO A 149 28.93 -10.29 4.58
N GLU A 150 28.33 -10.86 5.62
CA GLU A 150 27.02 -11.51 5.56
C GLU A 150 25.89 -10.51 5.28
N ILE A 151 25.93 -9.34 5.93
CA ILE A 151 24.94 -8.27 5.75
C ILE A 151 25.08 -7.67 4.35
N ALA A 152 26.30 -7.39 3.88
CA ALA A 152 26.55 -6.89 2.54
C ALA A 152 26.03 -7.87 1.45
N ARG A 153 26.20 -9.18 1.68
CA ARG A 153 25.71 -10.21 0.77
C ARG A 153 24.18 -10.34 0.80
N ALA A 154 23.56 -10.20 1.96
CA ALA A 154 22.11 -10.24 2.09
C ALA A 154 21.47 -8.98 1.48
N TRP A 155 22.01 -7.79 1.75
CA TRP A 155 21.37 -6.53 1.42
C TRP A 155 21.75 -5.94 0.06
N ASN A 156 22.51 -6.61 -0.79
CA ASN A 156 22.83 -6.04 -2.11
C ASN A 156 21.63 -6.06 -3.08
N PHE A 157 21.67 -5.18 -4.10
CA PHE A 157 20.63 -5.05 -5.13
C PHE A 157 20.26 -6.37 -5.79
N ARG A 158 21.25 -7.18 -6.15
CA ARG A 158 21.02 -8.44 -6.87
C ARG A 158 20.22 -9.43 -6.01
N HIS A 159 20.52 -9.50 -4.72
CA HIS A 159 19.82 -10.39 -3.81
C HIS A 159 18.44 -9.85 -3.45
N MET A 160 18.34 -8.56 -3.13
CA MET A 160 17.10 -7.94 -2.62
C MET A 160 16.06 -7.65 -3.69
N LEU A 161 16.46 -7.28 -4.92
CA LEU A 161 15.54 -7.01 -6.03
C LEU A 161 15.40 -8.17 -7.02
N GLY A 162 16.26 -9.20 -6.92
CA GLY A 162 16.24 -10.33 -7.84
C GLY A 162 15.05 -11.25 -7.60
N LEU A 163 14.21 -11.42 -8.61
CA LEU A 163 13.12 -12.41 -8.59
C LEU A 163 13.60 -13.77 -9.08
N THR A 164 13.43 -14.80 -8.25
CA THR A 164 13.72 -16.19 -8.62
C THR A 164 12.46 -16.83 -9.19
N ASN A 165 12.52 -17.41 -10.39
CA ASN A 165 11.37 -18.10 -10.98
C ASN A 165 11.13 -19.44 -10.26
N PRO A 166 10.00 -19.61 -9.54
CA PRO A 166 9.75 -20.83 -8.77
C PRO A 166 9.52 -22.07 -9.65
N PHE A 167 9.10 -21.89 -10.91
CA PHE A 167 8.82 -23.00 -11.84
C PHE A 167 10.08 -23.59 -12.47
N LEU A 168 11.21 -22.88 -12.37
CA LEU A 168 12.51 -23.36 -12.87
C LEU A 168 13.37 -23.98 -11.76
N LEU A 169 12.82 -24.13 -10.55
CA LEU A 169 13.52 -24.76 -9.44
C LEU A 169 13.64 -26.26 -9.71
N GLY A 170 14.89 -26.74 -9.77
CA GLY A 170 15.18 -28.17 -9.78
C GLY A 170 15.00 -28.81 -8.42
N SER A 171 15.26 -30.12 -8.35
CA SER A 171 15.37 -30.86 -7.09
C SER A 171 16.85 -30.99 -6.69
N PRO A 172 17.21 -30.79 -5.41
CA PRO A 172 16.33 -30.50 -4.26
C PRO A 172 15.90 -29.04 -4.16
N LEU A 173 14.76 -28.81 -3.50
CA LEU A 173 14.25 -27.47 -3.20
C LEU A 173 15.18 -26.70 -2.25
N PRO A 174 15.16 -25.35 -2.30
CA PRO A 174 15.97 -24.52 -1.41
C PRO A 174 15.58 -24.69 0.07
N PRO A 175 16.46 -24.31 1.01
CA PRO A 175 16.11 -24.22 2.42
C PRO A 175 14.91 -23.29 2.66
N ILE A 176 14.12 -23.58 3.70
CA ILE A 176 12.91 -22.82 4.05
C ILE A 176 13.14 -21.30 4.10
N PRO A 177 14.19 -20.76 4.77
CA PRO A 177 14.39 -19.31 4.83
C PRO A 177 14.60 -18.65 3.47
N THR A 178 15.24 -19.37 2.54
CA THR A 178 15.43 -18.89 1.16
C THR A 178 14.12 -18.90 0.39
N GLY A 179 13.30 -19.95 0.55
CA GLY A 179 11.97 -20.01 -0.03
C GLY A 179 11.04 -18.92 0.49
N GLU A 180 11.03 -18.67 1.80
CA GLU A 180 10.27 -17.59 2.44
C GLU A 180 10.69 -16.20 1.92
N PHE A 181 11.99 -15.98 1.78
CA PHE A 181 12.51 -14.73 1.22
C PHE A 181 12.03 -14.51 -0.23
N TRP A 182 12.15 -15.50 -1.11
CA TRP A 182 11.65 -15.40 -2.48
C TRP A 182 10.15 -15.19 -2.55
N PHE A 183 9.40 -15.85 -1.66
CA PHE A 183 7.97 -15.67 -1.55
C PHE A 183 7.60 -14.21 -1.22
N ILE A 184 8.27 -13.59 -0.25
CA ILE A 184 8.04 -12.18 0.12
C ILE A 184 8.37 -11.24 -1.04
N GLN A 185 9.45 -11.51 -1.80
CA GLN A 185 9.79 -10.70 -2.98
C GLN A 185 8.68 -10.75 -4.03
N TRP A 186 8.16 -11.95 -4.33
CA TRP A 186 7.04 -12.09 -5.26
C TRP A 186 5.77 -11.44 -4.74
N ASP A 187 5.43 -11.63 -3.46
CA ASP A 187 4.24 -11.02 -2.85
C ASP A 187 4.28 -9.49 -2.98
N TYR A 188 5.42 -8.86 -2.66
CA TYR A 188 5.63 -7.42 -2.80
C TYR A 188 5.47 -6.92 -4.25
N TRP A 189 6.08 -7.60 -5.22
CA TRP A 189 6.01 -7.17 -6.62
C TRP A 189 4.62 -7.38 -7.22
N LEU A 190 3.97 -8.51 -6.93
CA LEU A 190 2.62 -8.80 -7.43
C LEU A 190 1.60 -7.81 -6.88
N ILE A 191 1.59 -7.56 -5.57
CA ILE A 191 0.66 -6.59 -4.98
C ILE A 191 0.95 -5.18 -5.50
N GLY A 192 2.23 -4.79 -5.53
CA GLY A 192 2.65 -3.45 -5.94
C GLY A 192 2.30 -3.15 -7.38
N VAL A 193 2.72 -4.00 -8.32
CA VAL A 193 2.47 -3.82 -9.75
C VAL A 193 0.98 -3.86 -10.05
N SER A 194 0.22 -4.77 -9.42
CA SER A 194 -1.22 -4.85 -9.63
C SER A 194 -1.93 -3.58 -9.16
N CYS A 195 -1.52 -3.03 -8.01
CA CYS A 195 -2.04 -1.76 -7.50
C CYS A 195 -1.69 -0.58 -8.42
N LEU A 196 -0.47 -0.55 -8.95
CA LEU A 196 -0.04 0.46 -9.92
C LEU A 196 -0.85 0.40 -11.22
N VAL A 197 -1.01 -0.79 -11.80
CA VAL A 197 -1.79 -1.00 -13.02
C VAL A 197 -3.24 -0.58 -12.80
N TRP A 198 -3.84 -0.99 -11.67
CA TRP A 198 -5.18 -0.58 -11.29
C TRP A 198 -5.35 0.94 -11.21
N ALA A 199 -4.46 1.62 -10.49
CA ALA A 199 -4.51 3.06 -10.33
C ALA A 199 -4.29 3.80 -11.67
N LEU A 200 -3.37 3.29 -12.49
CA LEU A 200 -3.11 3.83 -13.82
C LEU A 200 -4.32 3.68 -14.75
N SER A 201 -4.97 2.52 -14.79
CA SER A 201 -6.20 2.31 -15.56
C SER A 201 -7.28 3.31 -15.17
N LEU A 202 -7.52 3.48 -13.87
CA LEU A 202 -8.48 4.45 -13.35
C LEU A 202 -8.11 5.90 -13.69
N ARG A 203 -6.82 6.23 -13.72
CA ARG A 203 -6.34 7.56 -14.09
C ARG A 203 -6.51 7.84 -15.59
N LEU A 204 -6.26 6.84 -16.44
CA LEU A 204 -6.36 6.94 -17.90
C LEU A 204 -7.81 7.04 -18.39
N GLU A 205 -8.76 6.48 -17.66
CA GLU A 205 -10.20 6.52 -17.98
C GLU A 205 -10.89 7.79 -17.47
N THR A 206 -10.15 8.77 -16.96
CA THR A 206 -10.74 10.04 -16.53
C THR A 206 -11.28 10.81 -17.76
N PRO A 207 -12.58 11.20 -17.82
CA PRO A 207 -13.27 11.69 -19.04
C PRO A 207 -12.71 12.94 -19.74
N LYS A 208 -11.64 13.55 -19.23
CA LYS A 208 -11.04 14.79 -19.77
C LYS A 208 -9.75 14.55 -20.54
N LEU A 209 -9.38 13.29 -20.77
CA LEU A 209 -8.12 12.89 -21.37
C LEU A 209 -8.35 12.34 -22.78
N ASP A 210 -8.80 13.20 -23.70
CA ASP A 210 -9.10 12.77 -25.07
C ASP A 210 -7.84 12.64 -25.94
N ALA A 211 -6.74 13.32 -25.58
CA ALA A 211 -5.51 13.29 -26.37
C ALA A 211 -4.57 12.12 -26.01
N LEU A 212 -4.14 11.36 -27.02
CA LEU A 212 -3.19 10.25 -26.87
C LEU A 212 -1.86 10.69 -26.25
N TYR A 213 -1.34 11.87 -26.65
CA TYR A 213 -0.12 12.45 -26.08
C TYR A 213 -0.24 12.65 -24.56
N LEU A 214 -1.43 13.06 -24.11
CA LEU A 214 -1.72 13.28 -22.69
C LEU A 214 -1.77 11.96 -21.92
N LYS A 215 -2.25 10.88 -22.54
CA LYS A 215 -2.19 9.51 -21.97
C LYS A 215 -0.76 9.00 -21.86
N GLY A 216 0.07 9.22 -22.87
CA GLY A 216 1.49 8.86 -22.83
C GLY A 216 2.24 9.57 -21.69
N ALA A 217 1.97 10.86 -21.48
CA ALA A 217 2.54 11.62 -20.37
C ALA A 217 2.16 11.03 -18.99
N ILE A 218 0.92 10.58 -18.81
CA ILE A 218 0.47 9.93 -17.56
C ILE A 218 1.21 8.62 -17.31
N VAL A 219 1.49 7.82 -18.35
CA VAL A 219 2.27 6.58 -18.19
C VAL A 219 3.70 6.90 -17.74
N VAL A 220 4.35 7.90 -18.35
CA VAL A 220 5.69 8.33 -17.95
C VAL A 220 5.71 8.86 -16.52
N GLU A 221 4.69 9.64 -16.14
CA GLU A 221 4.50 10.14 -14.78
C GLU A 221 4.32 8.98 -13.78
N ALA A 222 3.48 8.00 -14.10
CA ALA A 222 3.28 6.79 -13.28
C ALA A 222 4.58 6.00 -13.08
N LEU A 223 5.38 5.81 -14.14
CA LEU A 223 6.68 5.15 -14.05
C LEU A 223 7.66 5.96 -13.19
N THR A 224 7.67 7.29 -13.34
CA THR A 224 8.50 8.19 -12.53
C THR A 224 8.13 8.09 -11.06
N TYR A 225 6.83 8.07 -10.75
CA TYR A 225 6.35 7.84 -9.39
C TYR A 225 6.70 6.45 -8.87
N ALA A 226 6.60 5.42 -9.70
CA ALA A 226 6.92 4.05 -9.28
C ALA A 226 8.40 3.89 -8.91
N ILE A 227 9.29 4.57 -9.64
CA ILE A 227 10.74 4.58 -9.36
C ILE A 227 11.03 5.39 -8.07
N THR A 228 10.33 6.50 -7.85
CA THR A 228 10.64 7.42 -6.74
C THR A 228 9.93 7.09 -5.43
N LEU A 229 8.76 6.46 -5.49
CA LEU A 229 7.88 6.22 -4.34
C LEU A 229 7.55 4.73 -4.15
N GLY A 230 8.03 3.86 -5.05
CA GLY A 230 7.60 2.49 -5.17
C GLY A 230 6.24 2.38 -5.87
N PRO A 231 5.86 1.17 -6.31
CA PRO A 231 4.64 0.96 -7.10
C PRO A 231 3.35 1.28 -6.30
N ALA A 232 3.32 0.98 -5.00
CA ALA A 232 2.18 1.34 -4.14
C ALA A 232 2.07 2.85 -3.92
N GLY A 233 3.19 3.54 -3.69
CA GLY A 233 3.21 5.00 -3.52
C GLY A 233 2.77 5.72 -4.80
N ALA A 234 3.21 5.23 -5.96
CA ALA A 234 2.76 5.71 -7.25
C ALA A 234 1.24 5.53 -7.45
N ALA A 235 0.70 4.38 -7.09
CA ALA A 235 -0.74 4.13 -7.15
C ALA A 235 -1.53 5.15 -6.30
N ILE A 236 -1.06 5.45 -5.09
CA ILE A 236 -1.66 6.47 -4.21
C ILE A 236 -1.68 7.84 -4.88
N VAL A 237 -0.56 8.27 -5.47
CA VAL A 237 -0.47 9.58 -6.15
C VAL A 237 -1.40 9.65 -7.36
N LEU A 238 -1.45 8.60 -8.19
CA LEU A 238 -2.32 8.56 -9.37
C LEU A 238 -3.80 8.67 -8.99
N ILE A 239 -4.23 7.92 -7.96
CA ILE A 239 -5.60 8.01 -7.43
C ILE A 239 -5.87 9.37 -6.80
N TRP A 240 -4.92 9.90 -6.02
CA TRP A 240 -5.06 11.22 -5.43
C TRP A 240 -5.25 12.31 -6.51
N GLN A 241 -4.43 12.31 -7.55
CA GLN A 241 -4.56 13.25 -8.66
C GLN A 241 -5.91 13.10 -9.38
N ARG A 242 -6.33 11.85 -9.68
CA ARG A 242 -7.63 11.55 -10.28
C ARG A 242 -8.77 12.17 -9.47
N ASP A 243 -8.77 11.92 -8.16
CA ASP A 243 -9.83 12.39 -7.27
C ASP A 243 -9.86 13.91 -7.15
N MET A 244 -8.70 14.56 -7.08
CA MET A 244 -8.62 16.02 -7.08
C MET A 244 -9.12 16.64 -8.39
N LEU A 245 -8.91 15.97 -9.53
CA LEU A 245 -9.43 16.41 -10.81
C LEU A 245 -10.95 16.29 -10.89
N LEU A 246 -11.51 15.19 -10.36
CA LEU A 246 -12.96 14.98 -10.31
C LEU A 246 -13.64 16.01 -9.42
N ILE A 247 -13.10 16.28 -8.23
CA ILE A 247 -13.62 17.32 -7.32
C ILE A 247 -13.56 18.70 -7.98
N LYS A 248 -12.43 19.03 -8.62
CA LYS A 248 -12.26 20.31 -9.33
C LYS A 248 -13.24 20.48 -10.50
N ASP A 249 -13.61 19.40 -11.19
CA ASP A 249 -14.62 19.46 -12.25
C ASP A 249 -16.02 19.75 -11.70
N ASP A 250 -16.40 19.05 -10.63
CA ASP A 250 -17.70 19.25 -9.99
C ASP A 250 -17.86 20.66 -9.41
N ASP A 251 -16.81 21.21 -8.80
CA ASP A 251 -16.77 22.59 -8.32
C ASP A 251 -17.01 23.59 -9.46
N ARG A 252 -16.44 23.35 -10.66
CA ARG A 252 -16.67 24.20 -11.84
C ARG A 252 -18.10 24.09 -12.36
N ARG A 253 -18.65 22.88 -12.44
CA ARG A 253 -20.03 22.65 -12.91
C ARG A 253 -21.07 23.31 -12.00
N LYS A 254 -20.79 23.43 -10.69
CA LYS A 254 -21.66 24.11 -9.72
C LYS A 254 -21.60 25.64 -9.80
N GLN A 255 -20.56 26.20 -10.41
CA GLN A 255 -20.34 27.65 -10.55
C GLN A 255 -20.78 28.21 -11.91
N ALA A 256 -21.00 27.33 -12.90
CA ALA A 256 -21.55 27.67 -14.22
C ALA A 256 -23.08 27.61 -14.21
#